data_AF-A0A0G1ESS4-F1
#
_entry.id   AF-A0A0G1ESS4-F1
#
_cell.length_a   1.000
_cell.length_b   1.000
_cell.length_c   1.000
_cell.angle_alpha   90.00
_cell.angle_beta   90.00
_cell.angle_gamma   90.00
#
_symmetry.space_group_name_H-M   'P 1'
#
loop_
_entity.id
_entity.type
_entity.pdbx_description
1 polymer ?
#
loop_
_entity_poly.entity_id
_entity_poly.type
_entity_poly.pdbx_seq_one_letter_code
_entity_poly.pdbx_strand_id
1 'polypeptide(L)'
;MDFDYTVTTKKSFDEAVTSVEKETKNAGFKVLHIHDVTATLKEKGFEIEPFKIIEVCNAKSAYAVLQADIKIGLCLPCKINVYLKDGKTYISGMRP
;
A
#
# COMPACT_ATOMS: atom_id res chain seq x y z
N MET A 1 -5.37 -18.09 -9.63
CA MET A 1 -5.54 -16.62 -9.72
C MET A 1 -5.01 -16.10 -8.42
N ASP A 2 -3.93 -15.33 -8.45
CA ASP A 2 -3.30 -14.82 -7.22
C ASP A 2 -4.17 -13.72 -6.62
N PHE A 3 -4.23 -13.64 -5.30
CA PHE A 3 -5.03 -12.62 -4.60
C PHE A 3 -4.40 -11.22 -4.69
N ASP A 4 -3.11 -11.16 -5.05
CA ASP A 4 -2.29 -9.96 -5.12
C ASP A 4 -1.66 -9.75 -6.50
N TYR A 5 -1.13 -8.55 -6.68
CA TYR A 5 -0.17 -8.22 -7.71
C TYR A 5 1.10 -7.70 -7.04
N THR A 6 2.20 -8.41 -7.23
CA THR A 6 3.49 -8.12 -6.59
C THR A 6 4.59 -7.96 -7.63
N VAL A 7 5.40 -6.92 -7.46
CA VAL A 7 6.59 -6.66 -8.28
C VAL A 7 7.81 -6.34 -7.41
N THR A 8 9.00 -6.63 -7.92
CA THR A 8 10.26 -6.22 -7.31
C THR A 8 10.85 -5.00 -8.01
N THR A 9 11.58 -4.18 -7.27
CA THR A 9 12.31 -3.02 -7.83
C THR A 9 13.78 -3.03 -7.42
N LYS A 10 14.63 -2.37 -8.22
CA LYS A 10 16.04 -2.09 -7.88
C LYS A 10 16.20 -0.85 -7.00
N LYS A 11 15.12 -0.07 -6.80
CA LYS A 11 15.09 1.07 -5.89
C LYS A 11 15.27 0.60 -4.44
N SER A 12 15.92 1.43 -3.62
CA SER A 12 15.89 1.24 -2.18
C SER A 12 14.46 1.32 -1.63
N PHE A 13 14.27 0.88 -0.40
CA PHE A 13 12.96 0.89 0.26
C PHE A 13 12.32 2.30 0.27
N ASP A 14 13.06 3.32 0.72
CA ASP A 14 12.52 4.69 0.82
C ASP A 14 12.28 5.33 -0.56
N GLU A 15 13.13 5.03 -1.55
CA GLU A 15 12.90 5.45 -2.94
C GLU A 15 11.65 4.78 -3.53
N ALA A 16 11.41 3.51 -3.20
CA ALA A 16 10.21 2.80 -3.65
C ALA A 16 8.95 3.41 -3.02
N VAL A 17 8.96 3.71 -1.71
CA VAL A 17 7.86 4.39 -1.02
C VAL A 17 7.56 5.74 -1.68
N THR A 18 8.59 6.58 -1.84
CA THR A 18 8.47 7.90 -2.47
C THR A 18 7.94 7.78 -3.91
N SER A 19 8.41 6.78 -4.65
CA SER A 19 7.95 6.52 -6.02
C SER A 19 6.50 6.08 -6.06
N VAL A 20 6.06 5.21 -5.15
CA VAL A 20 4.65 4.78 -5.06
C VAL A 20 3.75 5.96 -4.74
N GLU A 21 4.13 6.83 -3.79
CA GLU A 21 3.37 8.04 -3.48
C GLU A 21 3.21 8.96 -4.70
N LYS A 22 4.31 9.20 -5.42
CA LYS A 22 4.31 10.05 -6.61
C LYS A 22 3.44 9.47 -7.72
N GLU A 23 3.65 8.19 -8.07
CA GLU A 23 2.92 7.56 -9.16
C GLU A 23 1.44 7.34 -8.81
N THR A 24 1.10 7.14 -7.54
CA THR A 24 -0.29 7.14 -7.06
C THR A 24 -0.99 8.46 -7.42
N LYS A 25 -0.35 9.60 -7.15
CA LYS A 25 -0.89 10.92 -7.50
C LYS A 25 -1.02 11.10 -9.02
N ASN A 26 -0.02 10.68 -9.79
CA ASN A 26 -0.06 10.73 -11.26
C ASN A 26 -1.19 9.87 -11.85
N ALA A 27 -1.50 8.74 -11.21
CA ALA A 27 -2.60 7.85 -11.60
C ALA A 27 -3.99 8.37 -11.19
N GLY A 28 -4.09 9.56 -10.58
CA GLY A 28 -5.37 10.15 -10.15
C GLY A 28 -5.92 9.58 -8.84
N PHE A 29 -5.06 8.98 -8.02
CA PHE A 29 -5.37 8.59 -6.65
C PHE A 29 -4.77 9.59 -5.66
N LYS A 30 -5.39 9.73 -4.49
CA LYS A 30 -4.85 10.48 -3.37
C LYS A 30 -4.20 9.50 -2.39
N VAL A 31 -2.98 9.81 -1.94
CA VAL A 31 -2.37 9.17 -0.77
C VAL A 31 -3.06 9.74 0.48
N LEU A 32 -3.68 8.87 1.27
CA LEU A 32 -4.38 9.25 2.50
C LEU A 32 -3.45 9.20 3.71
N HIS A 33 -2.71 8.10 3.85
CA HIS A 33 -1.80 7.89 4.95
C HIS A 33 -0.72 6.86 4.59
N ILE A 34 0.40 6.90 5.31
CA ILE A 34 1.48 5.90 5.20
C ILE A 34 1.77 5.40 6.60
N HIS A 35 1.45 4.14 6.83
CA HIS A 35 1.69 3.47 8.11
C HIS A 35 3.10 2.89 8.10
N ASP A 36 3.93 3.32 9.05
CA ASP A 36 5.21 2.68 9.33
C ASP A 36 4.99 1.50 10.28
N VAL A 37 4.79 0.33 9.68
CA VAL A 37 4.49 -0.91 10.43
C VAL A 37 5.74 -1.39 11.16
N THR A 38 6.92 -1.23 10.56
CA THR A 38 8.19 -1.55 11.21
C THR A 38 8.38 -0.77 12.50
N ALA A 39 8.17 0.56 12.47
CA ALA A 39 8.24 1.39 13.66
C ALA A 39 7.19 0.98 14.71
N THR A 40 5.95 0.76 14.28
CA THR A 40 4.83 0.37 15.16
C THR A 40 5.10 -0.96 15.88
N LEU A 41 5.64 -1.95 15.17
CA LEU A 41 5.97 -3.26 15.76
C LEU A 41 7.19 -3.18 16.67
N LYS A 42 8.18 -2.36 16.30
CA LYS A 42 9.37 -2.11 17.12
C LYS A 42 9.02 -1.51 18.48
N GLU A 43 8.03 -0.62 18.56
CA GLU A 43 7.51 -0.08 19.84
C GLU A 43 6.97 -1.17 20.79
N LYS A 44 6.61 -2.34 20.24
CA LYS A 44 6.14 -3.51 21.00
C LYS A 44 7.21 -4.59 21.15
N GLY A 45 8.45 -4.32 20.75
CA GLY A 45 9.57 -5.25 20.86
C GLY A 45 9.60 -6.33 19.76
N PHE A 46 8.83 -6.17 18.69
CA PHE A 46 8.89 -7.06 17.53
C PHE A 46 9.79 -6.46 16.45
N GLU A 47 10.82 -7.20 16.03
CA GLU A 47 11.72 -6.80 14.95
C GLU A 47 11.33 -7.50 13.65
N ILE A 48 11.14 -6.71 12.59
CA ILE A 48 10.86 -7.17 11.23
C ILE A 48 11.67 -6.35 10.22
N GLU A 49 11.81 -6.86 9.00
CA GLU A 49 12.33 -6.07 7.88
C GLU A 49 11.44 -4.83 7.59
N PRO A 50 11.98 -3.78 6.95
CA PRO A 50 11.23 -2.58 6.59
C PRO A 50 9.92 -2.88 5.87
N PHE A 51 8.82 -2.30 6.36
CA PHE A 51 7.46 -2.53 5.87
C PHE A 51 6.61 -1.28 6.09
N LYS A 52 6.05 -0.74 5.00
CA LYS A 52 5.11 0.38 5.02
C LYS A 52 3.83 0.02 4.26
N ILE A 53 2.69 0.45 4.79
CA ILE A 53 1.38 0.38 4.11
C ILE A 53 1.01 1.77 3.65
N ILE A 54 0.79 1.94 2.35
CA ILE A 54 0.38 3.20 1.74
C ILE A 54 -1.11 3.10 1.41
N GLU A 55 -1.92 3.90 2.10
CA GLU A 55 -3.35 3.99 1.84
C GLU A 55 -3.63 4.98 0.71
N VAL A 56 -4.38 4.51 -0.29
CA VAL A 56 -4.69 5.27 -1.49
C VAL A 56 -6.18 5.24 -1.79
N CYS A 57 -6.71 6.34 -2.32
CA CYS A 57 -8.12 6.44 -2.66
C CYS A 57 -8.34 7.22 -3.96
N ASN A 58 -9.17 6.66 -4.84
CA ASN A 58 -9.75 7.37 -5.97
C ASN A 58 -11.24 7.60 -5.66
N ALA A 59 -11.66 8.86 -5.56
CA ALA A 59 -13.00 9.22 -5.10
C ALA A 59 -14.11 8.65 -6.01
N LYS A 60 -13.90 8.62 -7.34
CA LYS A 60 -14.86 8.05 -8.29
C LYS A 60 -15.06 6.56 -8.06
N SER A 61 -13.95 5.84 -7.88
CA SER A 61 -13.96 4.39 -7.62
C SER A 61 -14.60 4.09 -6.27
N ALA A 62 -14.22 4.81 -5.21
CA ALA A 62 -14.80 4.67 -3.88
C ALA A 62 -16.32 4.93 -3.88
N TYR A 63 -16.77 5.97 -4.57
CA TYR A 63 -18.19 6.26 -4.72
C TYR A 63 -18.93 5.11 -5.42
N ALA A 64 -18.41 4.63 -6.55
CA ALA A 64 -19.04 3.55 -7.32
C ALA A 64 -19.21 2.26 -6.50
N VAL A 65 -18.19 1.84 -5.76
CA VAL A 65 -18.27 0.61 -4.96
C VAL A 65 -19.19 0.75 -3.75
N LEU A 66 -19.18 1.92 -3.08
CA LEU A 66 -20.08 2.17 -1.95
C LEU A 66 -21.55 2.28 -2.36
N GLN A 67 -21.84 2.67 -3.61
CA GLN A 67 -23.19 2.61 -4.17
C GLN A 67 -23.65 1.17 -4.44
N ALA A 68 -22.73 0.27 -4.77
CA ALA A 68 -23.06 -1.14 -5.01
C ALA A 68 -23.36 -1.88 -3.69
N ASP A 69 -22.52 -1.70 -2.67
CA ASP A 69 -22.77 -2.17 -1.31
C ASP A 69 -21.98 -1.32 -0.30
N ILE A 70 -22.68 -0.65 0.62
CA ILE A 70 -22.04 0.19 1.65
C ILE A 70 -21.06 -0.61 2.53
N LYS A 71 -21.28 -1.92 2.71
CA LYS A 71 -20.41 -2.79 3.51
C LYS A 71 -19.03 -2.98 2.89
N ILE A 72 -18.87 -2.75 1.59
CA ILE A 72 -17.55 -2.80 0.94
C ILE A 72 -16.59 -1.73 1.49
N GLY A 73 -17.12 -0.71 2.18
CA GLY A 73 -16.33 0.27 2.92
C GLY A 73 -15.37 -0.35 3.95
N LEU A 74 -15.65 -1.56 4.46
CA LEU A 74 -14.73 -2.32 5.33
C LEU A 74 -13.42 -2.71 4.62
N CYS A 75 -13.41 -2.74 3.29
CA CYS A 75 -12.24 -3.03 2.47
C CYS A 75 -11.53 -1.76 1.98
N LEU A 76 -12.09 -0.57 2.23
CA LEU A 76 -11.51 0.72 1.87
C LEU A 76 -10.67 1.29 3.03
N PRO A 77 -9.71 2.18 2.76
CA PRO A 77 -9.17 2.55 1.44
C PRO A 77 -8.32 1.41 0.84
N CYS A 78 -8.01 1.52 -0.46
CA CYS A 78 -7.09 0.61 -1.11
C CYS A 78 -5.69 0.74 -0.49
N LYS A 79 -4.92 -0.35 -0.46
CA LYS A 79 -3.62 -0.42 0.20
C LYS A 79 -2.56 -0.90 -0.79
N ILE A 80 -1.40 -0.27 -0.75
CA ILE A 80 -0.19 -0.72 -1.43
C ILE A 80 0.87 -0.94 -0.35
N ASN A 81 1.40 -2.14 -0.28
CA ASN A 81 2.49 -2.47 0.64
C ASN A 81 3.82 -2.26 -0.07
N VAL A 82 4.75 -1.61 0.60
CA VAL A 82 6.17 -1.58 0.21
C VAL A 82 6.94 -2.24 1.33
N TYR A 83 7.76 -3.23 1.01
CA TYR A 83 8.49 -4.00 2.01
C TYR A 83 9.80 -4.54 1.49
N LEU A 84 10.77 -4.70 2.39
CA LEU A 84 12.00 -5.41 2.13
C LEU A 84 11.79 -6.89 2.48
N LYS A 85 12.29 -7.78 1.63
CA LYS A 85 12.40 -9.20 1.94
C LYS A 85 13.63 -9.79 1.26
N ASP A 86 14.47 -10.48 2.01
CA ASP A 86 15.70 -11.12 1.50
C ASP A 86 16.59 -10.11 0.72
N GLY A 87 16.70 -8.88 1.22
CA GLY A 87 17.47 -7.80 0.59
C GLY A 87 16.88 -7.22 -0.71
N LYS A 88 15.64 -7.57 -1.07
CA LYS A 88 14.93 -7.01 -2.23
C LYS A 88 13.72 -6.19 -1.80
N THR A 89 13.47 -5.11 -2.52
CA THR A 89 12.29 -4.26 -2.31
C THR A 89 11.12 -4.77 -3.15
N TYR A 90 10.01 -5.06 -2.49
CA TYR A 90 8.74 -5.51 -3.07
C TYR A 90 7.69 -4.42 -2.96
N ILE A 91 6.81 -4.37 -3.96
CA ILE A 91 5.61 -3.55 -3.98
C ILE A 91 4.44 -4.48 -4.29
N SER A 92 3.45 -4.52 -3.40
CA SER A 92 2.30 -5.41 -3.51
C SER A 92 0.99 -4.65 -3.36
N GLY A 93 0.00 -4.97 -4.18
CA GLY A 93 -1.37 -4.50 -4.04
C GLY A 93 -2.35 -5.67 -4.13
N MET A 94 -3.45 -5.60 -3.39
CA MET A 94 -4.54 -6.56 -3.52
C MET A 94 -5.22 -6.39 -4.88
N ARG A 95 -5.55 -7.50 -5.54
CA ARG A 95 -6.36 -7.43 -6.77
C ARG A 95 -7.82 -7.12 -6.39
N PRO A 96 -8.45 -6.12 -7.02
CA PRO A 96 -9.86 -5.80 -6.79
C PRO A 96 -10.80 -6.95 -7.17
#